data_AF-A0A5C6VF40-F1
#
_entry.id   AF-A0A5C6VF40-F1
#
_cell.length_a   1.000
_cell.length_b   1.000
_cell.length_c   1.000
_cell.angle_alpha   90.00
_cell.angle_beta   90.00
_cell.angle_gamma   90.00
#
_symmetry.space_group_name_H-M   'P 1'
#
loop_
_entity.id
_entity.type
_entity.pdbx_description
1 polymer ?
#
loop_
_entity_poly.entity_id
_entity_poly.type
_entity_poly.pdbx_seq_one_letter_code
_entity_poly.pdbx_strand_id
1 'polypeptide(L)'
;MSEPPLTVTESRALLDALPGLPRDGAGPVFAAPWQAAAFAMTLALHERGVFTWPEWAAALADAIRDAQAQGDPDRGDTYYAHWLTALERIATAKGCVTRDGLSERRDAWDAAARRTPHGQPIELD
;
A
#
# COMPACT_ATOMS: atom_id res chain seq x y z
N MET A 1 0.76 17.32 -23.45
CA MET A 1 1.15 17.46 -22.03
C MET A 1 1.53 16.06 -21.57
N SER A 2 2.78 15.67 -21.81
CA SER A 2 3.33 14.35 -21.44
C SER A 2 3.48 14.31 -19.92
N GLU A 3 2.88 13.33 -19.28
CA GLU A 3 3.33 12.87 -17.96
C GLU A 3 4.82 12.53 -18.07
N PRO A 4 5.69 13.05 -17.18
CA PRO A 4 7.08 12.66 -17.18
C PRO A 4 7.16 11.18 -16.79
N PRO A 5 7.98 10.36 -17.46
CA PRO A 5 8.24 9.00 -17.00
C PRO A 5 8.93 9.07 -15.64
N LEU A 6 8.52 8.20 -14.71
CA LEU A 6 9.18 8.00 -13.42
C LEU A 6 10.70 7.89 -13.66
N THR A 7 11.49 8.74 -13.02
CA THR A 7 12.92 8.81 -13.33
C THR A 7 13.62 7.55 -12.79
N VAL A 8 14.53 6.97 -13.58
CA VAL A 8 15.27 5.73 -13.24
C VAL A 8 16.00 5.82 -11.88
N THR A 9 16.32 7.03 -11.43
CA THR A 9 16.96 7.31 -10.13
C THR A 9 16.02 7.05 -8.95
N GLU A 10 14.74 7.43 -9.05
CA GLU A 10 13.74 7.18 -7.99
C GLU A 10 13.47 5.69 -7.82
N SER A 11 13.41 4.96 -8.95
CA SER A 11 13.26 3.51 -8.95
C SER A 11 14.41 2.83 -8.21
N ARG A 12 15.65 3.30 -8.34
CA ARG A 12 16.81 2.69 -7.68
C ARG A 12 16.87 2.94 -6.18
N ALA A 13 16.62 4.18 -5.73
CA ALA A 13 16.57 4.50 -4.30
C ALA A 13 15.43 3.75 -3.57
N LEU A 14 14.30 3.58 -4.26
CA LEU A 14 13.17 2.75 -3.82
C LEU A 14 13.54 1.27 -3.70
N LEU A 15 14.28 0.74 -4.67
CA LEU A 15 14.73 -0.66 -4.67
C LEU A 15 15.72 -0.96 -3.55
N ASP A 16 16.58 0.00 -3.22
CA ASP A 16 17.54 -0.10 -2.10
C ASP A 16 16.85 0.03 -0.73
N ALA A 17 15.81 0.85 -0.63
CA ALA A 17 15.05 1.06 0.60
C ALA A 17 14.11 -0.11 0.96
N LEU A 18 13.84 -1.03 0.03
CA LEU A 18 12.82 -2.09 0.16
C LEU A 18 13.38 -3.48 -0.13
N PRO A 19 14.26 -4.02 0.74
CA PRO A 19 14.73 -5.39 0.60
C PRO A 19 13.54 -6.35 0.75
N GLY A 20 13.13 -7.00 -0.34
CA GLY A 20 12.04 -7.99 -0.35
C GLY A 20 10.88 -7.71 -1.30
N LEU A 21 10.85 -6.56 -1.98
CA LEU A 21 9.83 -6.31 -3.01
C LEU A 21 9.88 -7.41 -4.10
N PRO A 22 8.77 -8.12 -4.39
CA PRO A 22 8.73 -9.10 -5.47
C PRO A 22 9.02 -8.42 -6.81
N ARG A 23 10.00 -8.92 -7.55
CA ARG A 23 10.52 -8.29 -8.78
C ARG A 23 10.82 -9.31 -9.86
N ASP A 24 10.73 -8.87 -11.11
CA ASP A 24 11.34 -9.52 -12.27
C ASP A 24 12.37 -8.57 -12.92
N GLY A 25 12.88 -8.93 -14.11
CA GLY A 25 13.86 -8.12 -14.83
C GLY A 25 13.35 -6.76 -15.33
N ALA A 26 12.04 -6.49 -15.23
CA ALA A 26 11.39 -5.27 -15.69
C ALA A 26 10.86 -4.38 -14.56
N GLY A 27 10.69 -4.91 -13.33
CA GLY A 27 10.30 -4.10 -12.18
C GLY A 27 9.53 -4.86 -11.10
N PRO A 28 8.76 -4.15 -10.26
CA PRO A 28 7.88 -4.77 -9.25
C PRO A 28 6.80 -5.62 -9.93
N VAL A 29 6.61 -6.85 -9.44
CA VAL A 29 5.55 -7.75 -9.91
C VAL A 29 4.36 -7.64 -8.96
N PHE A 30 3.17 -7.48 -9.53
CA PHE A 30 1.91 -7.39 -8.80
C PHE A 30 1.01 -8.57 -9.15
N ALA A 31 0.61 -9.36 -8.15
CA ALA A 31 -0.33 -10.47 -8.29
C ALA A 31 -1.79 -9.99 -8.40
N ALA A 32 -2.09 -8.75 -8.00
CA ALA A 32 -3.41 -8.16 -8.09
C ALA A 32 -3.34 -6.63 -8.31
N PRO A 33 -4.35 -6.03 -8.97
CA PRO A 33 -4.34 -4.58 -9.25
C PRO A 33 -4.18 -3.69 -8.02
N TRP A 34 -4.73 -4.11 -6.87
CA TRP A 34 -4.63 -3.35 -5.62
C TRP A 34 -3.20 -3.22 -5.10
N GLN A 35 -2.32 -4.18 -5.41
CA GLN A 35 -0.92 -4.14 -4.99
C GLN A 35 -0.16 -3.02 -5.70
N ALA A 36 -0.44 -2.85 -7.01
CA ALA A 36 0.09 -1.74 -7.79
C ALA A 36 -0.41 -0.40 -7.26
N ALA A 37 -1.70 -0.31 -6.89
CA ALA A 37 -2.27 0.89 -6.30
C ALA A 37 -1.62 1.24 -4.95
N ALA A 38 -1.41 0.27 -4.05
CA ALA A 38 -0.74 0.48 -2.77
C ALA A 38 0.69 0.97 -2.94
N PHE A 39 1.44 0.36 -3.87
CA PHE A 39 2.78 0.79 -4.23
C PHE A 39 2.80 2.24 -4.76
N ALA A 40 1.93 2.55 -5.73
CA ALA A 40 1.83 3.89 -6.31
C ALA A 40 1.47 4.96 -5.27
N MET A 41 0.53 4.67 -4.36
CA MET A 41 0.19 5.58 -3.26
C MET A 41 1.38 5.82 -2.32
N THR A 42 2.17 4.79 -2.04
CA THR A 42 3.37 4.91 -1.20
C THR A 42 4.39 5.84 -1.84
N LEU A 43 4.67 5.64 -3.13
CA LEU A 43 5.58 6.51 -3.89
C LEU A 43 5.06 7.95 -3.92
N ALA A 44 3.79 8.16 -4.25
CA ALA A 44 3.19 9.49 -4.32
C ALA A 44 3.22 10.25 -2.98
N LEU A 45 3.03 9.56 -1.84
CA LEU A 45 3.14 10.17 -0.52
C LEU A 45 4.58 10.54 -0.17
N HIS A 46 5.54 9.69 -0.54
CA HIS A 46 6.97 9.98 -0.37
C HIS A 46 7.42 11.17 -1.21
N GLU A 47 7.05 11.22 -2.50
CA GLU A 47 7.37 12.33 -3.41
C GLU A 47 6.79 13.67 -2.91
N ARG A 48 5.66 13.61 -2.21
CA ARG A 48 5.03 14.77 -1.55
C ARG A 48 5.66 15.12 -0.20
N GLY A 49 6.67 14.39 0.25
CA GLY A 49 7.36 14.62 1.52
C GLY A 49 6.54 14.30 2.77
N VAL A 50 5.48 13.49 2.64
CA VAL A 50 4.63 13.11 3.79
C VAL A 50 5.42 12.27 4.80
N PHE A 51 6.32 11.43 4.31
CA PHE A 51 7.27 10.66 5.10
C PHE A 51 8.58 10.48 4.34
N THR A 52 9.62 10.07 5.06
CA THR A 52 10.91 9.69 4.51
C THR A 52 11.02 8.17 4.35
N TRP A 53 11.91 7.69 3.47
CA TRP A 53 12.16 6.25 3.31
C TRP A 53 12.52 5.51 4.62
N PRO A 54 13.35 6.07 5.54
CA PRO A 54 13.59 5.43 6.84
C PRO A 54 12.33 5.28 7.69
N GLU A 55 11.45 6.28 7.72
CA GLU A 55 10.16 6.17 8.43
C GLU A 55 9.26 5.09 7.81
N TRP A 56 9.24 5.00 6.48
CA TRP A 56 8.54 3.95 5.76
C TRP A 56 9.08 2.56 6.09
N ALA A 57 10.41 2.37 6.02
CA ALA A 57 11.06 1.10 6.32
C ALA A 57 10.76 0.64 7.76
N ALA A 58 10.75 1.57 8.72
CA ALA A 58 10.36 1.27 10.10
C ALA A 58 8.89 0.84 10.18
N ALA A 59 7.97 1.59 9.58
CA ALA A 59 6.54 1.24 9.58
C ALA A 59 6.25 -0.13 8.94
N LEU A 60 6.94 -0.46 7.84
CA LEU A 60 6.83 -1.75 7.18
C LEU A 60 7.40 -2.89 8.03
N ALA A 61 8.58 -2.70 8.62
CA ALA A 61 9.17 -3.68 9.51
C ALA A 61 8.26 -3.94 10.72
N ASP A 62 7.62 -2.92 11.28
CA ASP A 62 6.68 -3.06 12.40
C ASP A 62 5.44 -3.86 11.99
N ALA A 63 4.87 -3.56 10.81
CA ALA A 63 3.73 -4.30 10.28
C ALA A 63 4.03 -5.79 10.04
N ILE A 64 5.21 -6.10 9.50
CA ILE A 64 5.66 -7.49 9.27
C ILE A 64 5.85 -8.20 10.61
N ARG A 65 6.53 -7.59 11.59
CA ARG A 65 6.75 -8.20 12.91
C ARG A 65 5.43 -8.48 13.63
N ASP A 66 4.48 -7.57 13.57
CA ASP A 66 3.16 -7.76 14.18
C ASP A 66 2.39 -8.91 13.54
N ALA A 67 2.47 -9.08 12.21
CA ALA A 67 1.81 -10.17 11.51
C ALA A 67 2.47 -11.52 11.78
N GLN A 68 3.81 -11.57 11.81
CA GLN A 68 4.56 -12.76 12.19
C GLN A 68 4.23 -13.19 13.63
N ALA A 69 4.09 -12.24 14.56
CA ALA A 69 3.67 -12.52 15.93
C ALA A 69 2.24 -13.09 16.02
N GLN A 70 1.38 -12.80 15.04
CA GLN A 70 0.01 -13.33 14.94
C GLN A 70 -0.06 -14.69 14.21
N GLY A 71 1.09 -15.26 13.85
CA GLY A 71 1.18 -16.60 13.27
C GLY A 71 1.09 -16.64 11.75
N ASP A 72 1.33 -15.52 11.05
CA ASP A 72 1.38 -15.49 9.60
C ASP A 72 2.56 -16.34 9.07
N PRO A 73 2.31 -17.44 8.34
CA PRO A 73 3.35 -18.17 7.66
C PRO A 73 3.75 -17.38 6.43
N ASP A 74 4.78 -16.54 6.57
CA ASP A 74 5.39 -15.66 5.55
C ASP A 74 5.53 -16.34 4.17
N ARG A 75 4.44 -16.35 3.39
CA ARG A 75 4.29 -17.08 2.12
C ARG A 75 4.29 -16.12 0.93
N GLY A 76 4.83 -14.91 1.08
CA GLY A 76 4.99 -13.94 -0.02
C GLY A 76 3.68 -13.39 -0.61
N ASP A 77 2.55 -14.08 -0.43
CA ASP A 77 1.18 -13.63 -0.71
C ASP A 77 0.69 -12.59 0.31
N THR A 78 1.26 -12.58 1.51
CA THR A 78 0.96 -11.63 2.59
C THR A 78 1.83 -10.37 2.58
N TYR A 79 2.90 -10.32 1.78
CA TYR A 79 3.81 -9.18 1.75
C TYR A 79 3.12 -7.83 1.44
N TYR A 80 2.30 -7.78 0.39
CA TYR A 80 1.57 -6.54 0.07
C TYR A 80 0.44 -6.24 1.07
N ALA A 81 -0.02 -7.22 1.85
CA ALA A 81 -0.95 -6.97 2.95
C ALA A 81 -0.24 -6.26 4.12
N HIS A 82 0.99 -6.66 4.44
CA HIS A 82 1.84 -5.92 5.39
C HIS A 82 2.17 -4.52 4.87
N TRP A 83 2.43 -4.39 3.57
CA TRP A 83 2.62 -3.11 2.91
C TRP A 83 1.42 -2.18 3.10
N LEU A 84 0.22 -2.68 2.82
CA LEU A 84 -1.01 -1.89 2.99
C LEU A 84 -1.21 -1.49 4.46
N THR A 85 -0.95 -2.41 5.40
CA THR A 85 -1.01 -2.13 6.84
C THR A 85 -0.03 -1.02 7.24
N ALA A 86 1.20 -1.06 6.72
CA ALA A 86 2.20 -0.02 6.97
C ALA A 86 1.78 1.34 6.39
N LEU A 87 1.19 1.33 5.19
CA LEU A 87 0.65 2.53 4.52
C LEU A 87 -0.47 3.19 5.32
N GLU A 88 -1.43 2.42 5.80
CA GLU A 88 -2.53 2.94 6.65
C GLU A 88 -1.99 3.52 7.97
N ARG A 89 -1.02 2.84 8.60
CA ARG A 89 -0.40 3.28 9.85
C ARG A 89 0.36 4.59 9.67
N ILE A 90 1.24 4.69 8.68
CA ILE A 90 2.03 5.90 8.47
C ILE A 90 1.16 7.06 8.00
N ALA A 91 0.17 6.82 7.13
CA ALA A 91 -0.78 7.86 6.71
C ALA A 91 -1.61 8.38 7.89
N THR A 92 -1.99 7.51 8.82
CA THR A 92 -2.67 7.92 10.07
C THR A 92 -1.73 8.70 10.99
N ALA A 93 -0.51 8.22 11.20
CA ALA A 93 0.49 8.88 12.05
C ALA A 93 0.87 10.28 11.53
N LYS A 94 0.85 10.48 10.21
CA LYS A 94 1.10 11.76 9.55
C LYS A 94 -0.16 12.63 9.42
N GLY A 95 -1.32 12.17 9.90
CA GLY A 95 -2.58 12.92 9.88
C GLY A 95 -3.23 13.06 8.51
N CYS A 96 -2.83 12.26 7.52
CA CYS A 96 -3.45 12.25 6.19
C CYS A 96 -4.83 11.60 6.20
N VAL A 97 -5.04 10.64 7.10
CA VAL A 97 -6.30 9.92 7.32
C VAL A 97 -6.49 9.68 8.81
N THR A 98 -7.72 9.35 9.22
CA THR A 98 -8.02 8.89 10.58
C THR A 98 -8.31 7.39 10.57
N ARG A 99 -8.02 6.70 11.68
CA ARG A 99 -8.36 5.29 11.83
C ARG A 99 -9.87 5.05 11.64
N ASP A 100 -10.68 5.92 12.23
CA ASP A 100 -12.13 5.85 12.12
C ASP A 100 -12.59 6.10 10.68
N GLY A 101 -12.01 7.09 9.98
CA GLY A 101 -12.33 7.37 8.58
C GLY A 101 -11.94 6.22 7.64
N LEU A 102 -10.84 5.50 7.91
CA LEU A 102 -10.50 4.27 7.18
C LEU A 102 -11.51 3.16 7.44
N SER A 103 -11.92 2.96 8.70
CA SER A 103 -12.92 1.95 9.07
C SER A 103 -14.27 2.27 8.44
N GLU A 104 -14.75 3.51 8.57
CA GLU A 104 -16.00 3.98 7.98
C GLU A 104 -16.00 3.78 6.46
N ARG A 105 -14.88 4.11 5.79
CA ARG A 105 -14.77 3.93 4.35
C ARG A 105 -14.80 2.46 3.95
N ARG A 106 -14.12 1.57 4.69
CA ARG A 106 -14.19 0.12 4.47
C ARG A 106 -15.61 -0.39 4.64
N ASP A 107 -16.27 0.00 5.71
CA ASP A 107 -17.60 -0.47 6.06
C ASP A 107 -18.64 0.04 5.04
N ALA A 108 -18.48 1.27 4.53
CA ALA A 108 -19.29 1.83 3.45
C ALA A 108 -19.13 1.05 2.14
N TRP A 109 -17.90 0.69 1.76
CA TRP A 109 -17.63 -0.14 0.57
C TRP A 109 -18.21 -1.54 0.70
N ASP A 110 -18.08 -2.16 1.88
CA ASP A 110 -18.63 -3.48 2.17
C ASP A 110 -20.17 -3.47 2.14
N ALA A 111 -20.80 -2.43 2.68
CA ALA A 111 -22.23 -2.21 2.56
C ALA A 111 -22.69 -1.95 1.12
N ALA A 112 -21.92 -1.22 0.32
CA ALA A 112 -22.20 -0.99 -1.10
C ALA A 112 -22.10 -2.30 -1.88
N ALA A 113 -21.00 -3.05 -1.71
CA ALA A 113 -20.78 -4.34 -2.38
C ALA A 113 -21.91 -5.35 -2.12
N ARG A 114 -22.46 -5.39 -0.89
CA ARG A 114 -23.60 -6.26 -0.55
C ARG A 114 -24.92 -5.86 -1.23
N ARG A 115 -25.11 -4.56 -1.52
CA ARG A 115 -26.36 -4.04 -2.12
C ARG A 115 -26.30 -4.03 -3.64
N THR A 116 -25.11 -3.94 -4.23
CA THR A 116 -24.92 -3.90 -5.68
C THR A 116 -25.19 -5.28 -6.31
N PRO A 117 -26.17 -5.40 -7.23
CA PRO A 117 -26.37 -6.63 -7.98
C PRO A 117 -25.12 -7.02 -8.78
N HIS A 118 -24.87 -8.33 -8.95
CA HIS A 118 -23.73 -8.80 -9.73
C HIS A 118 -23.72 -8.22 -11.14
N GLY A 119 -22.56 -7.72 -11.57
CA GLY A 119 -22.36 -7.09 -12.87
C GLY A 119 -22.66 -5.59 -12.92
N GLN A 120 -23.11 -4.99 -11.83
CA GLN A 120 -23.25 -3.53 -11.71
C GLN A 120 -22.03 -2.91 -11.01
N PRO A 121 -21.67 -1.66 -11.32
CA PRO A 121 -20.65 -0.92 -10.59
C PRO A 121 -21.03 -0.75 -9.11
N ILE A 122 -20.04 -0.84 -8.22
CA ILE A 122 -20.22 -0.54 -6.79
C ILE A 122 -19.97 0.96 -6.62
N GLU A 123 -20.98 1.68 -6.11
CA GLU A 123 -20.91 3.11 -5.83
C GLU A 123 -21.08 3.34 -4.32
N LEU A 124 -20.33 4.30 -3.79
CA LEU A 124 -20.55 4.81 -2.43
C LEU A 124 -21.61 5.91 -2.50
N ASP A 125 -22.55 5.88 -1.55
CA ASP A 125 -23.61 6.89 -1.40
C ASP A 125 -23.06 8.25 -0.92
#